data_AF-A0A8C8E8W5-F1
#
_entry.id   AF-A0A8C8E8W5-F1
#
_cell.length_a   1.000
_cell.length_b   1.000
_cell.length_c   1.000
_cell.angle_alpha   90.00
_cell.angle_beta   90.00
_cell.angle_gamma   90.00
#
_symmetry.space_group_name_H-M   'P 1'
#
loop_
_entity.id
_entity.type
_entity.pdbx_description
1 polymer ?
#
loop_
_entity_poly.entity_id
_entity_poly.type
_entity_poly.pdbx_seq_one_letter_code
_entity_poly.pdbx_strand_id
1 'polypeptide(L)'
;HTLRLPHSPIMLLTHFVSPSMHFTPHVSSLLFPGQALQQSPDTVVQVGDSVTLTCSEKENAFASMYWYKLPMGKDAILQLVVYSVEGGMAEIEKEFRNHFQSNGTKSNCLSVEIDHALLNDSGTYFCANQDPQ
;
A
#
# COMPACT_ATOMS: atom_id res chain seq x y z
N HIS A 1 22.93 -37.16 5.05
CA HIS A 1 22.53 -35.91 4.38
C HIS A 1 21.16 -35.52 4.86
N THR A 2 21.09 -34.64 5.86
CA THR A 2 19.84 -34.04 6.33
C THR A 2 19.29 -33.15 5.22
N LEU A 3 18.15 -33.55 4.65
CA LEU A 3 17.31 -32.68 3.85
C LEU A 3 16.94 -31.48 4.72
N ARG A 4 17.62 -30.34 4.54
CA ARG A 4 17.13 -29.06 5.06
C ARG A 4 15.83 -28.77 4.33
N LEU A 5 14.71 -29.00 5.00
CA LEU A 5 13.46 -28.34 4.65
C LEU A 5 13.73 -26.82 4.65
N PRO A 6 13.37 -26.07 3.59
CA PRO A 6 13.44 -24.62 3.65
C PRO A 6 12.48 -24.18 4.74
N HIS A 7 12.99 -23.53 5.78
CA HIS A 7 12.17 -23.02 6.87
C HIS A 7 11.34 -21.86 6.31
N SER A 8 10.02 -22.03 6.25
CA SER A 8 8.99 -21.04 5.89
C SER A 8 9.03 -19.77 6.78
N PRO A 9 8.40 -18.62 6.38
CA PRO A 9 7.54 -18.40 5.22
C PRO A 9 7.99 -17.25 4.26
N ILE A 10 7.42 -17.32 3.07
CA ILE A 10 7.46 -16.38 1.95
C ILE A 10 6.05 -15.76 1.90
N MET A 11 5.85 -14.46 2.20
CA MET A 11 4.71 -13.67 1.65
C MET A 11 4.72 -12.19 2.03
N LEU A 12 5.03 -11.34 1.05
CA LEU A 12 4.29 -10.11 0.83
C LEU A 12 3.38 -10.40 -0.36
N LEU A 13 2.11 -10.03 -0.26
CA LEU A 13 1.12 -10.36 -1.26
C LEU A 13 0.31 -9.09 -1.52
N THR A 14 0.68 -8.32 -2.52
CA THR A 14 -0.21 -7.29 -3.06
C THR A 14 -1.20 -8.01 -3.98
N HIS A 15 -2.36 -8.38 -3.45
CA HIS A 15 -3.47 -8.76 -4.33
C HIS A 15 -4.17 -7.50 -4.81
N PHE A 16 -4.25 -7.37 -6.13
CA PHE A 16 -5.06 -6.38 -6.80
C PHE A 16 -6.54 -6.68 -6.56
N VAL A 17 -7.19 -5.87 -5.73
CA VAL A 17 -8.61 -5.58 -5.87
C VAL A 17 -8.74 -4.08 -5.66
N SER A 18 -8.95 -3.34 -6.73
CA SER A 18 -9.50 -1.99 -6.63
C SER A 18 -11.02 -2.12 -6.79
N PRO A 19 -11.81 -2.24 -5.70
CA PRO A 19 -13.17 -1.79 -5.75
C PRO A 19 -13.13 -0.29 -5.53
N SER A 20 -13.25 0.51 -6.58
CA SER A 20 -13.68 1.89 -6.42
C SER A 20 -15.05 1.88 -5.75
N MET A 21 -15.10 1.93 -4.41
CA MET A 21 -16.33 2.10 -3.66
C MET A 21 -16.70 3.58 -3.66
N HIS A 22 -17.34 4.02 -4.74
CA HIS A 22 -18.09 5.28 -4.72
C HIS A 22 -19.47 5.02 -4.10
N PHE A 23 -19.72 5.54 -2.90
CA PHE A 23 -21.07 5.72 -2.37
C PHE A 23 -21.66 7.02 -2.95
N THR A 24 -22.19 6.97 -4.16
CA THR A 24 -23.00 8.07 -4.71
C THR A 24 -24.49 7.75 -4.51
N PRO A 25 -25.27 8.54 -3.75
CA PRO A 25 -26.66 8.22 -3.43
C PRO A 25 -27.65 8.59 -4.56
N HIS A 26 -27.22 8.63 -5.83
CA HIS A 26 -28.14 8.98 -6.92
C HIS A 26 -27.69 8.49 -8.31
N VAL A 27 -28.34 7.41 -8.77
CA VAL A 27 -28.75 7.06 -10.16
C VAL A 27 -27.79 7.37 -11.33
N SER A 28 -27.23 6.32 -11.94
CA SER A 28 -27.44 5.87 -13.34
C SER A 28 -26.21 5.08 -13.85
N SER A 29 -26.47 3.92 -14.44
CA SER A 29 -25.51 2.88 -14.82
C SER A 29 -24.59 3.27 -15.98
N LEU A 30 -23.55 4.04 -15.70
CA LEU A 30 -22.41 4.23 -16.59
C LEU A 30 -21.16 3.71 -15.86
N LEU A 31 -20.58 2.61 -16.35
CA LEU A 31 -19.28 2.12 -15.91
C LEU A 31 -18.23 3.07 -16.48
N PHE A 32 -17.97 4.17 -15.77
CA PHE A 32 -16.74 4.92 -15.97
C PHE A 32 -15.59 4.06 -15.45
N PRO A 33 -14.44 3.99 -16.13
CA PRO A 33 -13.23 3.55 -15.46
C PRO A 33 -13.04 4.47 -14.25
N GLY A 34 -13.23 3.93 -13.05
CA GLY A 34 -12.87 4.64 -11.84
C GLY A 34 -11.38 4.94 -11.90
N GLN A 35 -10.98 6.11 -11.41
CA GLN A 35 -9.57 6.54 -11.30
C GLN A 35 -8.73 5.36 -10.78
N ALA A 36 -7.81 4.88 -11.61
CA ALA A 36 -7.15 3.60 -11.38
C ALA A 36 -5.74 3.84 -10.84
N LEU A 37 -5.63 3.85 -9.51
CA LEU A 37 -4.34 3.78 -8.83
C LEU A 37 -3.57 2.56 -9.32
N GLN A 38 -2.33 2.79 -9.74
CA GLN A 38 -1.39 1.72 -10.07
C GLN A 38 -0.42 1.54 -8.90
N GLN A 39 -0.46 0.37 -8.27
CA GLN A 39 0.50 -0.03 -7.24
C GLN A 39 1.48 -1.10 -7.74
N SER A 40 2.71 -1.08 -7.23
CA SER A 40 3.75 -2.07 -7.54
C SER A 40 4.85 -2.08 -6.46
N PRO A 41 5.67 -3.13 -6.35
CA PRO A 41 5.60 -4.40 -7.08
C PRO A 41 4.59 -5.38 -6.47
N ASP A 42 4.10 -6.30 -7.32
CA ASP A 42 3.51 -7.55 -6.86
C ASP A 42 4.60 -8.59 -6.65
N THR A 43 5.12 -8.65 -5.42
CA THR A 43 6.28 -9.47 -5.10
C THR A 43 6.19 -10.12 -3.74
N VAL A 44 6.91 -11.22 -3.60
CA VAL A 44 7.25 -11.76 -2.29
C VAL A 44 8.71 -11.44 -1.96
N VAL A 45 8.96 -11.05 -0.72
CA VAL A 45 10.30 -10.72 -0.20
C VAL A 45 10.70 -11.71 0.89
N GLN A 46 12.01 -11.87 1.09
CA GLN A 46 12.52 -12.63 2.23
C GLN A 46 12.65 -11.73 3.47
N VAL A 47 12.67 -12.35 4.64
CA VAL A 47 12.99 -11.65 5.89
C VAL A 47 14.39 -11.04 5.77
N GLY A 48 14.51 -9.76 6.10
CA GLY A 48 15.75 -8.98 6.01
C GLY A 48 15.97 -8.26 4.68
N ASP A 49 15.19 -8.57 3.64
CA ASP A 49 15.23 -7.79 2.39
C ASP A 49 14.53 -6.43 2.58
N SER A 50 14.96 -5.42 1.83
CA SER A 50 14.24 -4.15 1.74
C SER A 50 13.41 -4.09 0.46
N VAL A 51 12.22 -3.51 0.54
CA VAL A 51 11.30 -3.37 -0.60
C VAL A 51 10.61 -2.01 -0.60
N THR A 52 10.48 -1.42 -1.78
CA THR A 52 9.74 -0.19 -1.96
C THR A 52 8.42 -0.49 -2.65
N LEU A 53 7.32 -0.20 -1.95
CA LEU A 53 5.99 -0.17 -2.54
C LEU A 53 5.78 1.23 -3.13
N THR A 54 5.23 1.27 -4.33
CA THR A 54 4.98 2.50 -5.09
C THR A 54 3.53 2.50 -5.52
N CYS A 55 2.87 3.65 -5.36
CA CYS A 55 1.51 3.85 -5.84
C CYS A 55 1.46 5.17 -6.60
N SER A 56 1.02 5.11 -7.84
CA SER A 56 0.93 6.27 -8.74
C SER A 56 -0.47 6.37 -9.33
N GLU A 57 -0.99 7.60 -9.42
CA GLU A 57 -2.13 7.89 -10.28
C GLU A 57 -1.69 8.31 -11.68
N LYS A 58 -2.38 7.82 -12.71
CA LYS A 58 -2.11 8.20 -14.11
C LYS A 58 -2.99 9.32 -14.62
N GLU A 59 -4.21 9.45 -14.12
CA GLU A 59 -5.23 10.29 -14.76
C GLU A 59 -5.36 11.67 -14.12
N ASN A 60 -5.30 11.77 -12.80
CA ASN A 60 -5.53 13.02 -12.07
C ASN A 60 -4.50 13.30 -10.98
N ALA A 61 -4.35 14.58 -10.66
CA ALA A 61 -3.56 15.00 -9.52
C ALA A 61 -4.38 14.96 -8.24
N PHE A 62 -3.90 14.24 -7.22
CA PHE A 62 -4.59 14.11 -5.94
C PHE A 62 -3.89 14.95 -4.88
N ALA A 63 -4.69 15.55 -4.00
CA ALA A 63 -4.15 16.26 -2.86
C ALA A 63 -3.51 15.28 -1.89
N SER A 64 -4.11 14.11 -1.70
CA SER A 64 -3.79 13.21 -0.59
C SER A 64 -3.67 11.76 -1.08
N MET A 65 -2.61 11.07 -0.67
CA MET A 65 -2.39 9.65 -0.94
C MET A 65 -2.06 8.88 0.35
N TYR A 66 -2.39 7.59 0.35
CA TYR A 66 -2.32 6.73 1.52
C TYR A 66 -1.78 5.36 1.15
N TRP A 67 -1.07 4.74 2.09
CA TRP A 67 -0.83 3.31 2.11
C TRP A 67 -1.45 2.69 3.35
N TYR A 68 -2.16 1.59 3.13
CA TYR A 68 -2.72 0.75 4.17
C TYR A 68 -2.09 -0.64 4.13
N LYS A 69 -2.06 -1.29 5.29
CA LYS A 69 -1.69 -2.68 5.47
C LYS A 69 -2.85 -3.43 6.11
N LEU A 70 -3.25 -4.55 5.51
CA LEU A 70 -4.08 -5.56 6.14
C LEU A 70 -3.20 -6.73 6.55
N PRO A 71 -2.90 -6.90 7.85
CA PRO A 71 -2.12 -8.03 8.34
C PRO A 71 -2.78 -9.37 8.00
N MET A 72 -2.01 -10.45 7.98
CA MET A 72 -2.61 -11.79 7.86
C MET A 72 -3.29 -12.19 9.17
N GLY A 73 -4.54 -12.65 9.10
CA GLY A 73 -5.29 -13.15 10.26
C GLY A 73 -6.79 -13.03 10.06
N LYS A 74 -7.57 -13.87 10.75
CA LYS A 74 -9.03 -13.92 10.61
C LYS A 74 -9.72 -12.62 11.07
N ASP A 75 -9.14 -11.95 12.06
CA ASP A 75 -9.67 -10.74 12.68
C ASP A 75 -8.73 -9.53 12.43
N ALA A 76 -7.99 -9.57 11.32
CA ALA A 76 -7.08 -8.49 10.96
C ALA A 76 -7.86 -7.21 10.61
N ILE A 77 -7.37 -6.08 11.10
CA ILE A 77 -7.94 -4.76 10.87
C ILE A 77 -7.00 -4.02 9.91
N LEU A 78 -7.58 -3.26 8.96
CA LEU A 78 -6.82 -2.41 8.06
C LEU A 78 -6.13 -1.29 8.85
N GLN A 79 -4.81 -1.15 8.67
CA GLN A 79 -3.98 -0.18 9.38
C GLN A 79 -3.47 0.86 8.39
N LEU A 80 -3.56 2.14 8.74
CA LEU A 80 -2.88 3.20 8.00
C LEU A 80 -1.37 3.08 8.26
N VAL A 81 -0.57 3.10 7.21
CA VAL A 81 0.90 3.01 7.30
C VAL A 81 1.51 4.38 7.12
N VAL A 82 1.18 5.03 6.00
CA VAL A 82 1.68 6.35 5.65
C VAL A 82 0.61 7.14 4.92
N TYR A 83 0.59 8.44 5.20
CA TYR A 83 -0.20 9.45 4.53
C TYR A 83 0.70 10.57 4.04
N SER A 84 0.40 11.17 2.89
CA SER A 84 1.06 12.39 2.47
C SER A 84 0.22 13.20 1.49
N VAL A 85 0.39 14.52 1.57
CA VAL A 85 -0.17 15.47 0.61
C VAL A 85 0.83 15.72 -0.52
N GLU A 86 0.38 15.97 -1.75
CA GLU A 86 1.25 16.32 -2.88
C GLU A 86 2.20 17.48 -2.51
N GLY A 87 3.50 17.24 -2.66
CA GLY A 87 4.56 18.20 -2.29
C GLY A 87 4.84 18.33 -0.79
N GLY A 88 4.08 17.62 0.06
CA GLY A 88 4.26 17.58 1.51
C GLY A 88 5.20 16.48 2.00
N MET A 89 5.49 16.50 3.30
CA MET A 89 6.21 15.40 3.96
C MET A 89 5.27 14.22 4.19
N ALA A 90 5.84 13.03 4.32
CA ALA A 90 5.11 11.84 4.72
C ALA A 90 4.83 11.81 6.23
N GLU A 91 3.62 11.47 6.60
CA GLU A 91 3.19 11.16 7.96
C GLU A 91 3.09 9.65 8.10
N ILE A 92 4.09 9.03 8.75
CA ILE A 92 4.11 7.60 9.02
C ILE A 92 3.50 7.35 10.40
N GLU A 93 2.58 6.38 10.47
CA GLU A 93 1.94 5.99 11.73
C GLU A 93 2.95 5.42 12.72
N LYS A 94 2.73 5.68 14.01
CA LYS A 94 3.76 5.54 15.06
C LYS A 94 4.34 4.14 15.12
N GLU A 95 3.52 3.12 14.94
CA GLU A 95 3.91 1.71 14.95
C GLU A 95 4.81 1.29 13.78
N PHE A 96 4.83 2.05 12.68
CA PHE A 96 5.60 1.75 11.47
C PHE A 96 6.91 2.57 11.36
N ARG A 97 7.05 3.68 12.09
CA ARG A 97 8.17 4.64 11.97
C ARG A 97 9.58 4.06 12.12
N ASN A 98 9.72 2.90 12.76
CA ASN A 98 11.05 2.34 13.04
C ASN A 98 11.70 1.69 11.81
N HIS A 99 10.89 1.16 10.88
CA HIS A 99 11.42 0.43 9.72
C HIS A 99 10.68 0.73 8.40
N PHE A 100 9.62 1.55 8.43
CA PHE A 100 9.02 2.12 7.24
C PHE A 100 9.54 3.54 6.98
N GLN A 101 9.82 3.85 5.72
CA GLN A 101 10.34 5.14 5.29
C GLN A 101 9.59 5.65 4.06
N SER A 102 9.37 6.96 3.97
CA SER A 102 8.73 7.59 2.82
C SER A 102 9.19 9.03 2.67
N ASN A 103 9.34 9.46 1.41
CA ASN A 103 9.73 10.83 1.05
C ASN A 103 8.53 11.73 0.71
N GLY A 104 7.31 11.28 1.03
CA GLY A 104 6.06 11.98 0.70
C GLY A 104 5.59 11.77 -0.72
N THR A 105 4.41 12.32 -1.02
CA THR A 105 3.81 12.25 -2.36
C THR A 105 4.47 13.26 -3.29
N LYS A 106 4.94 12.79 -4.44
CA LYS A 106 5.51 13.64 -5.50
C LYS A 106 5.00 13.19 -6.86
N SER A 107 4.49 14.12 -7.64
CA SER A 107 3.92 13.84 -8.96
C SER A 107 2.86 12.74 -8.89
N ASN A 108 1.99 12.80 -7.89
CA ASN A 108 0.93 11.81 -7.63
C ASN A 108 1.45 10.39 -7.43
N CYS A 109 2.69 10.28 -6.93
CA CYS A 109 3.31 9.02 -6.58
C CYS A 109 3.70 9.04 -5.10
N LEU A 110 3.12 8.11 -4.33
CA LEU A 110 3.50 7.86 -2.94
C LEU A 110 4.24 6.53 -2.86
N SER A 111 5.51 6.60 -2.46
CA SER A 111 6.34 5.43 -2.21
C SER A 111 6.57 5.21 -0.73
N VAL A 112 6.54 3.95 -0.30
CA VAL A 112 6.91 3.54 1.06
C VAL A 112 7.91 2.39 1.00
N GLU A 113 9.06 2.58 1.61
CA GLU A 113 10.09 1.58 1.77
C GLU A 113 9.89 0.85 3.09
N ILE A 114 9.91 -0.48 3.03
CA ILE A 114 10.00 -1.38 4.17
C ILE A 114 11.46 -1.80 4.23
N ASP A 115 12.18 -1.30 5.22
CA ASP A 115 13.59 -1.62 5.42
C ASP A 115 13.73 -2.87 6.30
N HIS A 116 14.59 -3.81 5.91
CA HIS A 116 14.84 -5.06 6.63
C HIS A 116 13.54 -5.79 7.03
N ALA A 117 12.76 -6.25 6.05
CA ALA A 117 11.43 -6.80 6.22
C ALA A 117 11.34 -7.87 7.33
N LEU A 118 10.33 -7.77 8.18
CA LEU A 118 10.07 -8.66 9.29
C LEU A 118 8.89 -9.60 8.99
N LEU A 119 8.77 -10.71 9.74
CA LEU A 119 7.65 -11.64 9.57
C LEU A 119 6.28 -10.98 9.80
N ASN A 120 6.20 -10.02 10.73
CA ASN A 120 4.96 -9.28 11.00
C ASN A 120 4.62 -8.26 9.91
N ASP A 121 5.52 -8.00 8.95
CA ASP A 121 5.23 -7.17 7.77
C ASP A 121 4.42 -7.90 6.71
N SER A 122 4.29 -9.22 6.85
CA SER A 122 3.43 -10.05 6.00
C SER A 122 1.97 -9.56 6.06
N GLY A 123 1.41 -9.28 4.90
CA GLY A 123 0.05 -8.78 4.76
C GLY A 123 -0.22 -8.30 3.33
N THR A 124 -1.45 -7.83 3.13
CA THR A 124 -1.86 -7.19 1.88
C THR A 124 -1.74 -5.68 2.02
N TYR A 125 -1.09 -5.04 1.06
CA TYR A 125 -0.93 -3.59 1.03
C TYR A 125 -1.82 -2.97 -0.04
N PHE A 126 -2.48 -1.88 0.32
CA PHE A 126 -3.41 -1.16 -0.54
C PHE A 126 -3.06 0.31 -0.53
N CYS A 127 -3.01 0.94 -1.70
CA CYS A 127 -3.01 2.39 -1.76
C CYS A 127 -4.40 2.98 -1.99
N ALA A 128 -4.58 4.20 -1.51
CA ALA A 128 -5.79 4.99 -1.72
C ALA A 128 -5.41 6.46 -1.97
N ASN A 129 -6.37 7.23 -2.47
CA ASN A 129 -6.24 8.66 -2.71
C ASN A 129 -7.50 9.39 -2.24
N GLN A 130 -7.39 10.72 -2.12
CA GLN A 130 -8.53 11.61 -1.93
C GLN A 130 -8.36 12.86 -2.80
N ASP A 131 -9.41 13.21 -3.54
CA ASP A 131 -9.50 14.42 -4.37
C ASP A 131 -9.64 15.68 -3.50
N PRO A 132 -8.92 16.78 -3.77
CA PRO A 132 -9.22 18.09 -3.19
C PRO A 132 -10.60 18.57 -3.68
N GLN A 133 -11.58 18.53 -2.78
CA GLN A 133 -12.92 19.06 -3.00
C GLN A 133 -12.93 20.55 -3.33
#